data_AF-A0A9W8AA32-F1
#
_entry.id   AF-A0A9W8AA32-F1
#
_cell.length_a   1.000
_cell.length_b   1.000
_cell.length_c   1.000
_cell.angle_alpha   90.00
_cell.angle_beta   90.00
_cell.angle_gamma   90.00
#
_symmetry.space_group_name_H-M   'P 1'
#
loop_
_entity.id
_entity.type
_entity.pdbx_description
1 polymer ?
#
loop_
_entity_poly.entity_id
_entity_poly.type
_entity_poly.pdbx_seq_one_letter_code
_entity_poly.pdbx_strand_id
1 'polypeptide(L)'
;MFAPSSSNPGRRLLDRPLDLAFFIYFVVHIPTTIFIDSQILLPSAYVPAALNGLIRFWIDLSGDPFIQLDGLGLVPGNVWFQTFVACELLIQLPFFFYAAFGLYRDAPGVRLPLGLYGAHVATTVLPILTSVWFGEPQLGGDQRLLLTAVYVPYFVVPLLMVAQALYRATCTAYSGSVSECPATARRLSTEKKES
;
A
#
# COMPACT_ATOMS: atom_id res chain seq x y z
N MET A 1 3.86 -38.75 8.63
CA MET A 1 5.25 -38.30 8.75
C MET A 1 5.48 -37.31 7.61
N PHE A 2 5.29 -36.01 7.88
CA PHE A 2 5.47 -34.97 6.87
C PHE A 2 6.97 -34.70 6.70
N ALA A 3 7.48 -34.89 5.48
CA ALA A 3 8.85 -34.54 5.16
C ALA A 3 9.05 -33.02 5.38
N PRO A 4 10.16 -32.59 5.99
CA PRO A 4 10.50 -31.18 6.04
C PRO A 4 10.73 -30.71 4.60
N SER A 5 9.85 -29.80 4.14
CA SER A 5 10.04 -29.08 2.88
C SER A 5 11.41 -28.40 2.93
N SER A 6 12.24 -28.66 1.91
CA SER A 6 13.50 -27.97 1.69
C SER A 6 13.22 -26.48 1.56
N SER A 7 13.41 -25.75 2.66
CA SER A 7 13.32 -24.29 2.65
C SER A 7 14.48 -23.76 1.83
N ASN A 8 14.24 -23.48 0.54
CA ASN A 8 15.07 -22.55 -0.19
C ASN A 8 15.13 -21.28 0.66
N PRO A 9 16.32 -20.83 1.13
CA PRO A 9 16.40 -19.56 1.81
C PRO A 9 15.94 -18.51 0.79
N GLY A 10 14.80 -17.87 1.08
CA GLY A 10 14.24 -16.81 0.23
C GLY A 10 15.31 -15.76 -0.08
N ARG A 11 15.20 -15.09 -1.24
CA ARG A 11 16.21 -14.10 -1.63
C ARG A 11 16.26 -12.99 -0.57
N ARG A 12 17.45 -12.49 -0.28
CA ARG A 12 17.60 -11.41 0.72
C ARG A 12 16.80 -10.20 0.25
N LEU A 13 16.27 -9.44 1.20
CA LEU A 13 15.46 -8.25 0.88
C LEU A 13 16.25 -7.21 0.08
N LEU A 14 17.54 -7.05 0.38
CA LEU A 14 18.44 -6.13 -0.33
C LEU A 14 18.66 -6.49 -1.80
N ASP A 15 18.47 -7.77 -2.17
CA ASP A 15 18.60 -8.23 -3.57
C ASP A 15 17.31 -8.02 -4.38
N ARG A 16 16.27 -7.46 -3.75
CA ARG A 16 14.92 -7.25 -4.31
C ARG A 16 14.54 -5.78 -4.13
N PRO A 17 15.08 -4.85 -4.93
CA PRO A 17 14.98 -3.40 -4.67
C PRO A 17 13.53 -2.89 -4.58
N LEU A 18 12.63 -3.43 -5.39
CA LEU A 18 11.21 -3.05 -5.34
C LEU A 18 10.52 -3.58 -4.07
N ASP A 19 10.84 -4.81 -3.65
CA ASP A 19 10.34 -5.36 -2.39
C ASP A 19 10.92 -4.63 -1.18
N LEU A 20 12.17 -4.17 -1.26
CA LEU A 20 12.80 -3.32 -0.25
C LEU A 20 12.09 -1.96 -0.14
N ALA A 21 11.77 -1.33 -1.28
CA ALA A 21 11.01 -0.08 -1.29
C ALA A 21 9.63 -0.26 -0.63
N PHE A 22 8.91 -1.33 -0.96
CA PHE A 22 7.63 -1.65 -0.34
C PHE A 22 7.77 -1.98 1.15
N PHE A 23 8.82 -2.69 1.54
CA PHE A 23 9.09 -2.98 2.94
C PHE A 23 9.31 -1.70 3.76
N ILE A 24 10.17 -0.81 3.25
CA ILE A 24 10.44 0.49 3.90
C ILE A 24 9.15 1.31 3.98
N TYR A 25 8.35 1.34 2.90
CA TYR A 25 7.04 1.98 2.88
C TYR A 25 6.18 1.50 4.06
N PHE A 26 5.93 0.18 4.20
CA PHE A 26 5.11 -0.33 5.30
C PHE A 26 5.70 -0.09 6.69
N VAL A 27 7.02 -0.23 6.84
CA VAL A 27 7.69 -0.04 8.14
C VAL A 27 7.60 1.42 8.60
N VAL A 28 7.71 2.38 7.68
CA VAL A 28 7.55 3.81 8.01
C VAL A 28 6.08 4.14 8.28
N HIS A 29 5.14 3.48 7.60
CA HIS A 29 3.71 3.75 7.81
C HIS A 29 3.24 3.30 9.19
N ILE A 30 3.71 2.17 9.72
CA ILE A 30 3.28 1.68 11.04
C ILE A 30 3.36 2.76 12.14
N PRO A 31 4.51 3.40 12.43
CA PRO A 31 4.56 4.44 13.43
C PRO A 31 3.81 5.71 13.01
N THR A 32 3.80 6.07 11.72
CA THR A 32 3.04 7.24 11.24
C THR A 32 1.55 7.06 11.48
N THR A 33 0.97 5.93 11.12
CA THR A 33 -0.45 5.64 11.34
C THR A 33 -0.81 5.59 12.82
N ILE A 34 0.06 4.98 13.64
CA ILE A 34 -0.17 4.89 15.10
C ILE A 34 -0.08 6.26 15.76
N PHE A 35 0.91 7.07 15.42
CA PHE A 35 1.22 8.30 16.16
C PHE A 35 0.69 9.57 15.51
N ILE A 36 0.46 9.61 14.20
CA ILE A 36 0.01 10.78 13.44
C ILE A 36 -1.44 10.57 13.01
N ASP A 37 -1.73 9.56 12.19
CA ASP A 37 -3.05 9.43 11.56
C ASP A 37 -4.14 9.10 12.59
N SER A 38 -3.81 8.33 13.64
CA SER A 38 -4.73 8.07 14.74
C SER A 38 -5.25 9.33 15.43
N GLN A 39 -4.48 10.43 15.42
CA GLN A 39 -4.87 11.70 16.04
C GLN A 39 -6.06 12.35 15.33
N ILE A 40 -6.34 11.99 14.08
CA ILE A 40 -7.51 12.50 13.32
C ILE A 40 -8.83 11.95 13.91
N LEU A 41 -8.78 10.80 14.57
CA LEU A 41 -9.95 10.15 15.18
C LEU A 41 -9.94 10.20 16.72
N LEU A 42 -8.76 10.35 17.32
CA LEU A 42 -8.60 10.39 18.77
C LEU A 42 -8.69 11.83 19.29
N PRO A 43 -9.41 12.07 20.39
CA PRO A 43 -9.37 13.36 21.06
C PRO A 43 -7.94 13.71 21.48
N SER A 44 -7.54 14.98 21.29
CA SER A 44 -6.19 15.47 21.60
C SER A 44 -5.74 15.23 23.06
N ALA A 45 -6.67 15.03 23.99
CA ALA A 45 -6.41 14.67 25.38
C ALA A 45 -5.74 13.29 25.56
N TYR A 46 -5.92 12.37 24.62
CA TYR A 46 -5.33 11.02 24.65
C TYR A 46 -3.97 10.95 23.95
N VAL A 47 -3.53 12.06 23.35
CA VAL A 47 -2.31 12.13 22.56
C VAL A 47 -1.24 12.92 23.32
N PRO A 48 0.01 12.44 23.40
CA PRO A 48 1.12 13.19 23.97
C PRO A 48 1.27 14.60 23.38
N ALA A 49 1.52 15.59 24.22
CA ALA A 49 1.61 17.01 23.82
C ALA A 49 2.62 17.28 22.68
N ALA A 50 3.73 16.54 22.65
CA ALA A 50 4.73 16.67 21.58
C ALA A 50 4.15 16.28 20.20
N LEU A 51 3.32 15.25 20.13
CA LEU A 51 2.69 14.78 18.88
C LEU A 51 1.58 15.74 18.42
N ASN A 52 0.80 16.27 19.36
CA ASN A 52 -0.15 17.35 19.07
C ASN A 52 0.57 18.60 18.51
N GLY A 53 1.73 18.96 19.08
CA GLY A 53 2.54 20.08 18.61
C GLY A 53 3.06 19.86 17.18
N LEU A 54 3.46 18.63 16.84
CA LEU A 54 3.91 18.29 15.49
C LEU A 54 2.79 18.42 14.45
N ILE A 55 1.59 17.93 14.75
CA ILE A 55 0.45 18.09 13.83
C ILE A 55 0.04 19.56 13.69
N ARG A 56 0.04 20.33 14.79
CA ARG A 56 -0.23 21.79 14.71
C ARG A 56 0.75 22.49 13.79
N PHE A 57 2.04 22.23 13.97
CA PHE A 57 3.07 22.76 13.08
C PHE A 57 2.81 22.39 11.62
N TRP A 58 2.41 21.15 11.35
CA TRP A 58 2.05 20.70 10.01
C TRP A 58 0.87 21.47 9.43
N ILE A 59 -0.23 21.63 10.19
CA ILE A 59 -1.42 22.38 9.75
C ILE A 59 -1.06 23.84 9.48
N ASP A 60 -0.29 24.49 10.37
CA ASP A 60 0.12 25.88 10.21
C ASP A 60 0.97 26.08 8.95
N LEU A 61 1.84 25.10 8.63
CA LEU A 61 2.71 25.13 7.44
C LEU A 61 1.92 24.84 6.16
N SER A 62 1.07 23.82 6.17
CA SER A 62 0.47 23.25 4.96
C SER A 62 -0.93 23.74 4.66
N GLY A 63 -1.66 24.23 5.66
CA GLY A 63 -3.08 24.52 5.56
C GLY A 63 -3.94 23.26 5.35
N ASP A 64 -3.45 22.07 5.72
CA ASP A 64 -4.14 20.79 5.46
C ASP A 64 -5.60 20.81 5.94
N PRO A 65 -6.58 20.79 5.02
CA PRO A 65 -7.99 20.94 5.37
C PRO A 65 -8.59 19.67 5.98
N PHE A 66 -7.89 18.53 5.87
CA PHE A 66 -8.39 17.24 6.28
C PHE A 66 -8.09 16.93 7.75
N ILE A 67 -7.13 17.65 8.36
CA ILE A 67 -6.68 17.42 9.73
C ILE A 67 -7.20 18.53 10.65
N GLN A 68 -7.89 18.15 11.73
CA GLN A 68 -8.40 19.07 12.76
C GLN A 68 -8.14 18.46 14.14
N LEU A 69 -7.59 19.23 15.09
CA LEU A 69 -7.15 18.72 16.42
C LEU A 69 -8.21 18.83 17.52
N ASP A 70 -9.27 19.57 17.25
CA ASP A 70 -10.16 20.18 18.25
C ASP A 70 -11.62 19.69 18.16
N GLY A 71 -11.92 18.77 17.24
CA GLY A 71 -13.23 18.16 17.10
C GLY A 71 -13.31 16.79 17.79
N LEU A 72 -14.15 16.65 18.82
CA LEU A 72 -14.57 15.35 19.34
C LEU A 72 -15.26 14.55 18.21
N GLY A 73 -14.54 13.61 17.60
CA GLY A 73 -15.09 12.69 16.63
C GLY A 73 -15.27 13.27 15.22
N LEU A 74 -16.16 12.63 14.45
CA LEU A 74 -16.31 12.90 13.03
C LEU A 74 -16.71 14.37 12.77
N VAL A 75 -15.88 15.11 12.05
CA VAL A 75 -16.18 16.46 11.59
C VAL A 75 -17.12 16.33 10.39
N PRO A 76 -18.32 16.94 10.40
CA PRO A 76 -19.31 16.74 9.35
C PRO A 76 -18.79 16.99 7.92
N GLY A 77 -17.84 17.92 7.74
CA GLY A 77 -17.23 18.22 6.43
C GLY A 77 -16.23 17.17 5.94
N ASN A 78 -15.63 16.39 6.84
CA ASN A 78 -14.51 15.48 6.54
C ASN A 78 -14.81 14.01 6.87
N VAL A 79 -16.08 13.64 7.06
CA VAL A 79 -16.48 12.27 7.44
C VAL A 79 -15.92 11.22 6.48
N TRP A 80 -15.89 11.52 5.17
CA TRP A 80 -15.34 10.63 4.16
C TRP A 80 -13.84 10.34 4.40
N PHE A 81 -13.06 11.38 4.71
CA PHE A 81 -11.62 11.27 4.96
C PHE A 81 -11.36 10.54 6.27
N GLN A 82 -12.10 10.90 7.32
CA GLN A 82 -12.03 10.23 8.61
C GLN A 82 -12.42 8.75 8.51
N THR A 83 -13.33 8.40 7.59
CA THR A 83 -13.64 6.99 7.30
C THR A 83 -12.46 6.26 6.65
N PHE A 84 -11.72 6.92 5.75
CA PHE A 84 -10.48 6.35 5.21
C PHE A 84 -9.41 6.15 6.28
N VAL A 85 -9.23 7.12 7.18
CA VAL A 85 -8.32 6.98 8.34
C VAL A 85 -8.78 5.84 9.27
N ALA A 86 -10.08 5.67 9.47
CA ALA A 86 -10.62 4.56 10.26
C ALA A 86 -10.31 3.21 9.59
N CYS A 87 -10.51 3.11 8.27
CA CYS A 87 -10.09 1.94 7.49
C CYS A 87 -8.58 1.71 7.58
N GLU A 88 -7.78 2.78 7.61
CA GLU A 88 -6.34 2.67 7.78
C GLU A 88 -5.98 2.02 9.11
N LEU A 89 -6.52 2.51 10.23
CA LEU A 89 -6.24 1.95 11.55
C LEU A 89 -6.75 0.52 11.72
N LEU A 90 -7.95 0.22 11.21
CA LEU A 90 -8.62 -1.06 11.48
C LEU A 90 -8.23 -2.16 10.51
N ILE A 91 -7.95 -1.81 9.24
CA ILE A 91 -7.73 -2.77 8.17
C ILE A 91 -6.30 -2.69 7.67
N GLN A 92 -5.81 -1.49 7.36
CA GLN A 92 -4.50 -1.33 6.74
C GLN A 92 -3.36 -1.55 7.75
N LEU A 93 -3.48 -1.06 8.98
CA LEU A 93 -2.43 -1.19 9.99
C LEU A 93 -2.09 -2.66 10.32
N PRO A 94 -3.04 -3.56 10.59
CA PRO A 94 -2.74 -5.00 10.69
C PRO A 94 -2.08 -5.55 9.42
N PHE A 95 -2.53 -5.09 8.25
CA PHE A 95 -1.94 -5.48 6.97
C PHE A 95 -0.50 -4.98 6.81
N PHE A 96 -0.12 -3.82 7.34
CA PHE A 96 1.25 -3.31 7.27
C PHE A 96 2.24 -4.26 7.95
N PHE A 97 1.89 -4.78 9.12
CA PHE A 97 2.70 -5.80 9.82
C PHE A 97 2.81 -7.08 8.99
N TYR A 98 1.68 -7.57 8.46
CA TYR A 98 1.66 -8.74 7.58
C TYR A 98 2.54 -8.55 6.34
N ALA A 99 2.42 -7.42 5.67
CA ALA A 99 3.14 -7.09 4.46
C ALA A 99 4.64 -6.94 4.73
N ALA A 100 5.04 -6.20 5.77
CA ALA A 100 6.43 -6.04 6.16
C ALA A 100 7.08 -7.40 6.48
N PHE A 101 6.41 -8.25 7.26
CA PHE A 101 6.92 -9.58 7.57
C PHE A 101 7.01 -10.48 6.34
N GLY A 102 5.96 -10.49 5.50
CA GLY A 102 5.92 -11.28 4.27
C GLY A 102 7.00 -10.87 3.28
N LEU A 103 7.22 -9.57 3.09
CA LEU A 103 8.29 -9.04 2.23
C LEU A 103 9.67 -9.42 2.77
N TYR A 104 9.89 -9.24 4.07
CA TYR A 104 11.15 -9.61 4.74
C TYR A 104 11.49 -11.10 4.55
N ARG A 105 10.49 -11.99 4.66
CA ARG A 105 10.65 -13.45 4.51
C ARG A 105 10.60 -13.95 3.05
N ASP A 106 10.41 -13.06 2.08
CA ASP A 106 10.16 -13.44 0.68
C ASP A 106 8.98 -14.43 0.53
N ALA A 107 7.94 -14.25 1.34
CA ALA A 107 6.80 -15.16 1.37
C ALA A 107 5.96 -15.00 0.09
N PRO A 108 5.67 -16.06 -0.68
CA PRO A 108 4.86 -15.96 -1.89
C PRO A 108 3.42 -15.51 -1.61
N GLY A 109 2.90 -15.81 -0.40
CA GLY A 109 1.54 -15.43 0.01
C GLY A 109 1.31 -13.91 0.06
N VAL A 110 2.35 -13.09 0.21
CA VAL A 110 2.21 -11.63 0.33
C VAL A 110 1.92 -10.96 -1.01
N ARG A 111 2.20 -11.62 -2.14
CA ARG A 111 2.27 -10.99 -3.47
C ARG A 111 0.92 -10.49 -3.99
N LEU A 112 -0.12 -11.33 -3.93
CA LEU A 112 -1.47 -10.94 -4.34
C LEU A 112 -2.10 -9.94 -3.35
N PRO A 113 -2.04 -10.15 -2.02
CA PRO A 113 -2.54 -9.17 -1.06
C PRO A 113 -1.92 -7.77 -1.21
N LEU A 114 -0.64 -7.65 -1.57
CA LEU A 114 -0.02 -6.35 -1.86
C LEU A 114 -0.69 -5.61 -3.01
N GLY A 115 -1.08 -6.31 -4.08
CA GLY A 115 -1.82 -5.70 -5.18
C GLY A 115 -3.22 -5.23 -4.76
N LEU A 116 -3.93 -6.03 -3.95
CA LEU A 116 -5.25 -5.67 -3.43
C LEU A 116 -5.18 -4.45 -2.52
N TYR A 117 -4.21 -4.44 -1.61
CA TYR A 117 -3.90 -3.28 -0.78
C TYR A 117 -3.57 -2.05 -1.63
N GLY A 118 -2.71 -2.22 -2.64
CA GLY A 118 -2.32 -1.13 -3.52
C GLY A 118 -3.51 -0.47 -4.23
N ALA A 119 -4.44 -1.29 -4.74
CA ALA A 119 -5.66 -0.83 -5.40
C ALA A 119 -6.61 -0.12 -4.43
N HIS A 120 -6.74 -0.63 -3.20
CA HIS A 120 -7.53 0.01 -2.15
C HIS A 120 -6.97 1.40 -1.82
N VAL A 121 -5.67 1.50 -1.50
CA VAL A 121 -5.05 2.77 -1.11
C VAL A 121 -5.09 3.79 -2.23
N ALA A 122 -4.78 3.39 -3.47
CA ALA A 122 -4.88 4.29 -4.61
C ALA A 122 -6.29 4.89 -4.76
N THR A 123 -7.32 4.08 -4.54
CA THR A 123 -8.73 4.53 -4.56
C THR A 123 -9.07 5.48 -3.42
N THR A 124 -8.43 5.33 -2.25
CA THR A 124 -8.66 6.24 -1.10
C THR A 124 -7.85 7.54 -1.18
N VAL A 125 -6.67 7.52 -1.80
CA VAL A 125 -5.79 8.69 -1.94
C VAL A 125 -6.19 9.58 -3.11
N LEU A 126 -6.78 9.01 -4.17
CA LEU A 126 -7.23 9.77 -5.32
C LEU A 126 -8.22 10.91 -4.93
N PRO A 127 -9.28 10.66 -4.12
CA PRO A 127 -10.14 11.72 -3.59
C PRO A 127 -9.37 12.84 -2.87
N ILE A 128 -8.37 12.50 -2.04
CA ILE A 128 -7.54 13.48 -1.31
C ILE A 128 -6.82 14.40 -2.30
N LEU A 129 -6.12 13.82 -3.28
CA LEU A 129 -5.40 14.58 -4.31
C LEU A 129 -6.34 15.46 -5.12
N THR A 130 -7.52 14.95 -5.49
CA THR A 130 -8.50 15.75 -6.23
C THR A 130 -9.09 16.87 -5.38
N SER A 131 -9.33 16.65 -4.08
CA SER A 131 -9.84 17.67 -3.16
C SER A 131 -8.83 18.80 -2.98
N VAL A 132 -7.53 18.50 -2.81
CA VAL A 132 -6.47 19.53 -2.73
C VAL A 132 -6.51 20.49 -3.93
N TRP A 133 -6.76 19.98 -5.14
CA TRP A 133 -6.75 20.80 -6.36
C TRP A 133 -8.11 21.42 -6.72
N PHE A 134 -9.22 20.79 -6.37
CA PHE A 134 -10.54 21.19 -6.88
C PHE A 134 -11.60 21.42 -5.80
N GLY A 135 -11.40 20.87 -4.60
CA GLY A 135 -12.36 20.95 -3.49
C GLY A 135 -12.06 22.06 -2.48
N GLU A 136 -10.81 22.54 -2.42
CA GLU A 136 -10.32 23.38 -1.31
C GLU A 136 -9.88 24.78 -1.83
N PRO A 137 -10.82 25.73 -2.00
CA PRO A 137 -10.53 27.06 -2.55
C PRO A 137 -9.64 27.93 -1.65
N GLN A 138 -9.56 27.62 -0.36
CA GLN A 138 -8.72 28.33 0.61
C GLN A 138 -7.23 28.02 0.50
N LEU A 139 -6.85 26.93 -0.20
CA LEU A 139 -5.45 26.54 -0.35
C LEU A 139 -4.72 27.38 -1.39
N GLY A 140 -3.60 27.99 -1.00
CA GLY A 140 -2.67 28.66 -1.91
C GLY A 140 -1.90 27.70 -2.81
N GLY A 141 -1.24 28.23 -3.85
CA GLY A 141 -0.46 27.43 -4.81
C GLY A 141 0.64 26.61 -4.16
N ASP A 142 1.42 27.21 -3.25
CA ASP A 142 2.52 26.54 -2.56
C ASP A 142 2.02 25.44 -1.61
N GLN A 143 0.91 25.69 -0.90
CA GLN A 143 0.25 24.70 -0.04
C GLN A 143 -0.24 23.50 -0.84
N ARG A 144 -0.86 23.72 -2.00
CA ARG A 144 -1.29 22.65 -2.91
C ARG A 144 -0.12 21.80 -3.38
N LEU A 145 1.00 22.43 -3.75
CA LEU A 145 2.20 21.71 -4.15
C LEU A 145 2.79 20.91 -2.99
N LEU A 146 2.86 21.49 -1.79
CA LEU A 146 3.35 20.82 -0.59
C LEU A 146 2.50 19.59 -0.24
N LEU A 147 1.17 19.76 -0.15
CA LEU A 147 0.25 18.66 0.13
C LEU A 147 0.32 17.58 -0.95
N THR A 148 0.37 17.99 -2.23
CA THR A 148 0.54 17.05 -3.35
C THR A 148 1.85 16.26 -3.21
N ALA A 149 2.97 16.92 -2.90
CA ALA A 149 4.26 16.27 -2.73
C ALA A 149 4.25 15.25 -1.58
N VAL A 150 3.48 15.50 -0.52
CA VAL A 150 3.31 14.57 0.59
C VAL A 150 2.38 13.42 0.23
N TYR A 151 1.23 13.65 -0.42
CA TYR A 151 0.27 12.58 -0.71
C TYR A 151 0.61 11.72 -1.93
N VAL A 152 1.31 12.26 -2.94
CA VAL A 152 1.63 11.52 -4.18
C VAL A 152 2.42 10.23 -3.95
N PRO A 153 3.42 10.15 -3.04
CA PRO A 153 4.07 8.89 -2.70
C PRO A 153 3.09 7.77 -2.29
N TYR A 154 2.03 8.11 -1.54
CA TYR A 154 0.96 7.21 -1.11
C TYR A 154 0.01 6.82 -2.25
N PHE A 155 0.12 7.44 -3.42
CA PHE A 155 -0.59 7.03 -4.63
C PHE A 155 0.32 6.18 -5.53
N VAL A 156 1.54 6.66 -5.80
CA VAL A 156 2.47 6.03 -6.74
C VAL A 156 2.96 4.67 -6.24
N VAL A 157 3.38 4.57 -4.97
CA VAL A 157 3.91 3.32 -4.43
C VAL A 157 2.83 2.21 -4.43
N PRO A 158 1.60 2.45 -3.97
CA PRO A 158 0.48 1.52 -4.13
C PRO A 158 0.19 1.11 -5.58
N LEU A 159 0.24 2.03 -6.55
CA LEU A 159 0.08 1.68 -7.97
C LEU A 159 1.20 0.76 -8.48
N LEU A 160 2.44 0.93 -8.01
CA LEU A 160 3.53 0.01 -8.33
C LEU A 160 3.28 -1.39 -7.76
N MET A 161 2.67 -1.49 -6.57
CA MET A 161 2.26 -2.80 -6.01
C MET A 161 1.20 -3.47 -6.89
N VAL A 162 0.21 -2.73 -7.38
CA VAL A 162 -0.80 -3.22 -8.33
C VAL A 162 -0.13 -3.71 -9.62
N ALA A 163 0.74 -2.88 -10.21
CA ALA A 163 1.46 -3.22 -11.43
C ALA A 163 2.30 -4.50 -11.26
N GLN A 164 3.01 -4.63 -10.13
CA GLN A 164 3.79 -5.84 -9.82
C GLN A 164 2.91 -7.08 -9.65
N ALA A 165 1.75 -6.96 -9.00
CA ALA A 165 0.82 -8.06 -8.84
C ALA A 165 0.24 -8.52 -10.19
N LEU A 166 -0.18 -7.58 -11.04
CA LEU A 166 -0.68 -7.86 -12.39
C LEU A 166 0.38 -8.50 -13.27
N TYR A 167 1.60 -7.95 -13.29
CA TYR A 167 2.73 -8.52 -14.04
C TYR A 167 3.01 -9.98 -13.64
N ARG A 168 2.99 -10.29 -12.33
CA ARG A 168 3.21 -11.66 -11.86
C ARG A 168 2.07 -12.59 -12.24
N ALA A 169 0.82 -12.11 -12.17
CA ALA A 169 -0.35 -12.89 -12.55
C ALA A 169 -0.31 -13.25 -14.05
N THR A 170 0.02 -12.29 -14.93
CA THR A 170 0.11 -12.53 -16.37
C THR A 170 1.27 -13.45 -16.73
N CYS A 171 2.44 -13.29 -16.11
CA CYS A 171 3.57 -14.20 -16.33
C CYS A 171 3.27 -15.64 -15.87
N THR A 172 2.54 -15.80 -14.76
CA THR A 172 2.15 -17.12 -14.25
C THR A 172 1.14 -17.78 -15.19
N ALA A 173 0.11 -17.03 -15.62
CA ALA A 173 -0.87 -17.52 -16.59
C ALA A 173 -0.21 -17.91 -17.93
N TYR A 174 0.73 -17.08 -18.41
CA TYR A 174 1.51 -17.38 -19.61
C TYR A 174 2.35 -18.66 -19.44
N SER A 175 3.09 -18.78 -18.34
CA SER A 175 3.92 -19.97 -18.06
C SER A 175 3.08 -21.25 -17.95
N GLY A 176 1.88 -21.15 -17.35
CA GLY A 176 0.89 -22.23 -17.32
C GLY A 176 0.48 -22.65 -18.73
N SER A 177 0.08 -21.70 -19.57
CA SER A 177 -0.33 -21.97 -20.96
C SER A 177 0.77 -22.61 -21.83
N VAL A 178 2.05 -22.22 -21.61
CA VAL A 178 3.19 -22.83 -22.30
C VAL A 178 3.47 -24.24 -21.80
N SER A 179 3.34 -24.49 -20.50
CA SER A 179 3.51 -25.82 -19.91
C SER A 179 2.40 -26.81 -20.27
N GLU A 180 1.18 -26.31 -20.53
CA GLU A 180 0.04 -27.08 -21.01
C GLU A 180 0.09 -27.35 -22.52
N CYS A 181 0.95 -26.65 -23.28
CA CYS A 181 1.20 -26.97 -24.68
C CYS A 181 1.92 -28.33 -24.73
N PRO A 182 1.20 -29.44 -25.04
CA PRO A 182 1.72 -30.73 -24.67
C PRO A 182 2.82 -31.15 -25.64
N ALA A 183 3.65 -32.07 -25.17
CA ALA A 183 4.56 -32.89 -25.96
C ALA A 183 3.88 -33.72 -27.09
N THR A 184 2.68 -33.32 -27.55
CA THR A 184 1.92 -33.89 -28.67
C THR A 184 2.65 -33.76 -30.00
N ALA A 185 3.55 -32.79 -30.15
CA ALA A 185 4.41 -32.68 -31.33
C ALA A 185 5.47 -33.80 -31.42
N ARG A 186 5.77 -34.51 -30.31
CA ARG A 186 6.78 -35.58 -30.29
C ARG A 186 6.21 -36.99 -30.52
N ARG A 187 4.90 -37.21 -30.32
CA ARG A 187 4.26 -38.52 -30.63
C ARG A 187 3.91 -38.70 -32.12
N LEU A 188 3.61 -37.63 -32.84
CA LEU A 188 3.26 -37.70 -34.26
C LEU A 188 4.46 -37.94 -35.20
N SER A 189 5.70 -37.83 -34.69
CA SER A 189 6.92 -38.15 -35.45
C SER A 189 7.43 -39.58 -35.23
N THR A 190 6.93 -40.28 -34.21
CA THR A 190 7.26 -41.70 -33.97
C THR A 190 6.29 -42.64 -34.69
N GLU A 191 5.01 -42.31 -34.82
CA GLU A 191 4.06 -43.16 -35.59
C GLU A 191 4.28 -43.10 -37.11
N LYS A 192 4.79 -41.98 -37.65
CA LYS A 192 5.05 -41.85 -39.09
C LYS A 192 6.36 -42.51 -39.56
N LYS A 193 7.09 -43.16 -38.64
CA LYS A 193 8.32 -43.92 -38.96
C LYS A 193 8.12 -45.44 -38.94
N GLU A 194 6.92 -45.90 -38.58
CA GLU A 194 6.54 -47.33 -38.55
C GLU A 194 5.45 -47.68 -39.57
N SER A 195 5.16 -46.79 -40.53
CA SER A 195 4.25 -47.03 -41.66
C SER A 195 4.98 -47.10 -43.00
#